data_AF-X8DDN7-F1
#
_entry.id   AF-X8DDN7-F1
#
_cell.length_a   1.000
_cell.length_b   1.000
_cell.length_c   1.000
_cell.angle_alpha   90.00
_cell.angle_beta   90.00
_cell.angle_gamma   90.00
#
_symmetry.space_group_name_H-M   'P 1'
#
loop_
_entity.id
_entity.type
_entity.pdbx_description
1 polymer ?
#
loop_
_entity_poly.entity_id
_entity_poly.type
_entity_poly.pdbx_seq_one_letter_code
_entity_poly.pdbx_strand_id
1 'polypeptide(L)'
;MIYVDREQLGAGYATRVDAAHENAMPQVSCGQVARSQWAVIVNPNAETELPDGQIGEIWLHGNNIGRGYWGRSQETEVCFRNKLQARLDEGSHAAGTEPGAIWFRTGDLGVYIDGELYITGRVKDLVIVDGRNHYPHDIEATVEDASPVVRRGFVAAFSVPADELPAGVDAGDGVGERLIIVAERAAGAGRAEPGPIIEVLRAAVSRRHALPVADIRLVQAGAIPRTTSGKIARRACRQQYLENRL
;
A
#
# COMPACT_ATOMS: atom_id res chain seq x y z
N MET A 1 -13.18 -1.86 14.44
CA MET A 1 -12.90 -1.33 13.09
C MET A 1 -13.43 0.08 13.04
N ILE A 2 -12.74 0.97 12.32
CA ILE A 2 -13.19 2.35 12.09
C ILE A 2 -13.28 2.60 10.59
N TYR A 3 -13.87 3.72 10.19
CA TYR A 3 -13.87 4.17 8.80
C TYR A 3 -13.14 5.51 8.72
N VAL A 4 -12.28 5.64 7.72
CA VAL A 4 -11.52 6.86 7.44
C VAL A 4 -11.78 7.31 6.01
N ASP A 5 -11.65 8.61 5.78
CA ASP A 5 -11.80 9.19 4.45
C ASP A 5 -10.61 8.81 3.54
N ARG A 6 -10.90 8.18 2.41
CA ARG A 6 -9.90 7.75 1.42
C ARG A 6 -9.02 8.89 0.91
N GLU A 7 -9.59 10.06 0.63
CA GLU A 7 -8.83 11.16 0.05
C GLU A 7 -7.86 11.76 1.07
N GLN A 8 -8.34 11.92 2.31
CA GLN A 8 -7.47 12.34 3.42
C GLN A 8 -6.37 11.31 3.69
N LEU A 9 -6.69 10.02 3.57
CA LEU A 9 -5.70 8.95 3.71
C LEU A 9 -4.60 9.06 2.64
N GLY A 10 -4.97 9.33 1.39
CA GLY A 10 -4.02 9.62 0.32
C GLY A 10 -3.19 10.90 0.56
N ALA A 11 -3.75 11.88 1.25
CA ALA A 11 -3.07 13.11 1.67
C ALA A 11 -2.21 12.94 2.93
N GLY A 12 -2.16 11.75 3.53
CA GLY A 12 -1.34 11.46 4.70
C GLY A 12 -2.04 11.65 6.05
N TYR A 13 -3.38 11.70 6.08
CA TYR A 13 -4.18 11.91 7.29
C TYR A 13 -5.27 10.85 7.47
N ALA A 14 -5.46 10.35 8.67
CA ALA A 14 -6.51 9.40 9.00
C ALA A 14 -7.74 10.11 9.60
N THR A 15 -8.53 10.75 8.73
CA THR A 15 -9.74 11.48 9.13
C THR A 15 -10.92 10.53 9.24
N ARG A 16 -11.49 10.39 10.45
CA ARG A 16 -12.66 9.52 10.68
C ARG A 16 -13.91 10.02 9.97
N VAL A 17 -14.68 9.08 9.43
CA VAL A 17 -15.98 9.32 8.79
C VAL A 17 -16.97 8.21 9.15
N ASP A 18 -18.26 8.43 8.91
CA ASP A 18 -19.27 7.38 9.04
C ASP A 18 -19.11 6.28 7.99
N ALA A 19 -19.54 5.06 8.31
CA ALA A 19 -19.49 3.92 7.39
C ALA A 19 -20.26 4.14 6.07
N ALA A 20 -21.27 5.01 6.10
CA ALA A 20 -22.09 5.38 4.94
C ALA A 20 -21.49 6.52 4.11
N HIS A 21 -20.38 7.13 4.56
CA HIS A 21 -19.71 8.19 3.82
C HIS A 21 -19.23 7.68 2.47
N GLU A 22 -19.36 8.48 1.41
CA GLU A 22 -19.01 8.04 0.06
C GLU A 22 -17.54 7.61 -0.02
N ASN A 23 -16.65 8.26 0.74
CA ASN A 23 -15.22 7.95 0.78
C ASN A 23 -14.79 7.06 1.95
N ALA A 24 -15.74 6.42 2.64
CA ALA A 24 -15.44 5.54 3.75
C ALA A 24 -14.53 4.38 3.30
N MET A 25 -13.42 4.22 4.03
CA MET A 25 -12.49 3.09 3.89
C MET A 25 -12.32 2.43 5.25
N PRO A 26 -12.62 1.12 5.39
CA PRO A 26 -12.51 0.44 6.67
C PRO A 26 -11.04 0.27 7.08
N GLN A 27 -10.76 0.50 8.35
CA GLN A 27 -9.46 0.26 8.98
C GLN A 27 -9.62 -0.63 10.21
N VAL A 28 -8.70 -1.57 10.37
CA VAL A 28 -8.69 -2.53 11.47
C VAL A 28 -7.52 -2.20 12.39
N SER A 29 -7.83 -2.06 13.67
CA SER A 29 -6.84 -1.81 14.71
C SER A 29 -5.93 -3.03 14.89
N CYS A 30 -4.63 -2.78 15.01
CA CYS A 30 -3.65 -3.75 15.46
C CYS A 30 -3.50 -3.74 17.00
N GLY A 31 -4.26 -2.90 17.70
CA GLY A 31 -4.20 -2.73 19.15
C GLY A 31 -3.02 -1.86 19.58
N GLN A 32 -2.43 -2.21 20.72
CA GLN A 32 -1.37 -1.44 21.37
C GLN A 32 -0.02 -2.15 21.27
N VAL A 33 1.07 -1.37 21.28
CA VAL A 33 2.43 -1.89 21.26
C VAL A 33 2.72 -2.67 22.54
N ALA A 34 3.49 -3.75 22.41
CA ALA A 34 3.94 -4.54 23.55
C ALA A 34 4.81 -3.71 24.51
N ARG A 35 4.70 -3.95 25.82
CA ARG A 35 5.32 -3.13 26.89
C ARG A 35 6.84 -2.92 26.77
N SER A 36 7.56 -3.82 26.11
CA SER A 36 9.02 -3.77 25.97
C SER A 36 9.47 -3.33 24.57
N GLN A 37 8.57 -2.67 23.83
CA GLN A 37 8.78 -2.23 22.46
C GLN A 37 8.15 -0.85 22.26
N TRP A 38 8.73 -0.08 21.35
CA TRP A 38 8.23 1.22 20.92
C TRP A 38 7.92 1.14 19.42
N ALA A 39 6.85 1.82 19.02
CA ALA A 39 6.51 2.02 17.62
C ALA A 39 6.12 3.48 17.43
N VAL A 40 6.83 4.17 16.54
CA VAL A 40 6.59 5.56 16.19
C VAL A 40 6.17 5.67 14.74
N ILE A 41 5.38 6.68 14.43
CA ILE A 41 5.02 7.02 13.06
C ILE A 41 5.97 8.12 12.59
N VAL A 42 6.66 7.90 11.47
CA VAL A 42 7.79 8.74 11.04
C VAL A 42 7.52 9.30 9.66
N ASN A 43 7.83 10.58 9.46
CA ASN A 43 7.91 11.16 8.12
C ASN A 43 9.11 10.52 7.39
N PRO A 44 8.90 9.77 6.30
CA PRO A 44 9.97 9.02 5.65
C PRO A 44 11.06 9.90 5.01
N ASN A 45 10.77 11.19 4.77
CA ASN A 45 11.71 12.14 4.17
C ASN A 45 12.47 12.94 5.23
N ALA A 46 11.78 13.38 6.29
CA ALA A 46 12.38 14.20 7.34
C ALA A 46 12.96 13.37 8.49
N GLU A 47 12.59 12.08 8.59
CA GLU A 47 12.96 11.17 9.68
C GLU A 47 12.58 11.71 11.07
N THR A 48 11.47 12.45 11.12
CA THR A 48 10.90 13.02 12.33
C THR A 48 9.60 12.31 12.71
N GLU A 49 9.37 12.20 14.02
CA GLU A 49 8.12 11.65 14.56
C GLU A 49 6.91 12.53 14.16
N LEU A 50 5.82 11.87 13.78
CA LEU A 50 4.55 12.50 13.42
C LEU A 50 3.54 12.37 14.56
N PRO A 51 2.68 13.39 14.76
CA PRO A 51 1.60 13.32 15.74
C PRO A 51 0.50 12.32 15.30
N ASP A 52 -0.28 11.89 16.28
CA ASP A 52 -1.45 11.04 16.06
C ASP A 52 -2.38 11.60 14.96
N GLY A 53 -3.00 10.69 14.19
CA GLY A 53 -3.82 11.03 13.03
C GLY A 53 -3.03 11.29 11.73
N GLN A 54 -1.71 11.46 11.78
CA GLN A 54 -0.88 11.55 10.57
C GLN A 54 -0.29 10.20 10.19
N ILE A 55 -0.19 9.96 8.88
CA ILE A 55 0.32 8.71 8.32
C ILE A 55 1.80 8.86 8.01
N GLY A 56 2.57 7.88 8.44
CA GLY A 56 4.00 7.79 8.18
C GLY A 56 4.47 6.35 8.19
N GLU A 57 5.77 6.17 8.01
CA GLU A 57 6.39 4.86 8.14
C GLU A 57 6.45 4.45 9.61
N ILE A 58 6.06 3.22 9.90
CA ILE A 58 6.17 2.67 11.26
C ILE A 58 7.64 2.30 11.50
N TRP A 59 8.25 2.93 12.50
CA TRP A 59 9.58 2.57 12.97
C TRP A 59 9.49 1.90 14.33
N LEU A 60 10.27 0.83 14.52
CA LEU A 60 10.24 0.02 15.73
C LEU A 60 11.56 0.09 16.51
N HIS A 61 11.47 0.13 17.83
CA HIS A 61 12.63 0.03 18.72
C HIS A 61 12.34 -0.95 19.86
N GLY A 62 13.33 -1.77 20.24
CA GLY A 62 13.20 -2.73 21.34
C GLY A 62 14.18 -3.89 21.24
N ASN A 63 14.33 -4.63 22.34
CA ASN A 63 15.28 -5.76 22.43
C ASN A 63 14.91 -6.96 21.54
N ASN A 64 13.69 -6.99 21.02
CA ASN A 64 13.19 -8.01 20.11
C ASN A 64 13.53 -7.73 18.63
N ILE A 65 14.13 -6.58 18.31
CA ILE A 65 14.54 -6.24 16.95
C ILE A 65 15.78 -7.05 16.55
N GLY A 66 15.75 -7.63 15.35
CA GLY A 66 16.86 -8.42 14.80
C GLY A 66 18.13 -7.58 14.59
N ARG A 67 19.28 -8.26 14.50
CA ARG A 67 20.59 -7.58 14.36
C ARG A 67 20.85 -7.02 12.96
N GLY A 68 20.10 -7.49 11.97
CA GLY A 68 20.29 -7.18 10.56
C GLY A 68 19.98 -8.35 9.63
N TYR A 69 20.17 -8.11 8.34
CA TYR A 69 20.08 -9.11 7.30
C TYR A 69 21.40 -9.87 7.15
N TRP A 70 21.32 -11.20 7.04
CA TRP A 70 22.50 -12.05 6.84
C TRP A 70 23.23 -11.72 5.53
N GLY A 71 24.53 -11.45 5.61
CA GLY A 71 25.38 -11.16 4.44
C GLY A 71 25.04 -9.86 3.68
N ARG A 72 24.20 -8.99 4.26
CA ARG A 72 23.66 -7.79 3.61
C ARG A 72 23.85 -6.57 4.52
N SER A 73 25.11 -6.15 4.64
CA SER A 73 25.51 -5.08 5.56
C SER A 73 24.90 -3.73 5.18
N GLN A 74 24.82 -3.41 3.88
CA GLN A 74 24.26 -2.15 3.40
C GLN A 74 22.76 -2.05 3.71
N GLU A 75 21.98 -3.08 3.40
CA GLU A 75 20.56 -3.11 3.70
C GLU A 75 20.28 -3.20 5.20
N THR A 76 21.20 -3.81 5.96
CA THR A 76 21.16 -3.80 7.42
C THR A 76 21.28 -2.38 7.96
N GLU A 77 22.23 -1.60 7.46
CA GLU A 77 22.41 -0.21 7.89
C GLU A 77 21.13 0.60 7.63
N VAL A 78 20.63 0.53 6.39
CA VAL A 78 19.43 1.27 5.96
C VAL A 78 18.18 0.86 6.74
N CYS A 79 18.01 -0.43 7.07
CA CYS A 79 16.77 -0.88 7.70
C CYS A 79 16.85 -0.91 9.24
N PHE A 80 18.00 -1.18 9.84
CA PHE A 80 18.12 -1.48 11.28
C PHE A 80 18.90 -0.43 12.07
N ARG A 81 19.55 0.55 11.43
CA ARG A 81 20.46 1.50 12.10
C ARG A 81 19.99 2.96 12.04
N ASN A 82 18.67 3.16 11.95
CA ASN A 82 18.08 4.48 11.79
C ASN A 82 17.97 5.23 13.11
N LYS A 83 17.91 6.56 13.05
CA LYS A 83 17.75 7.44 14.21
C LYS A 83 16.65 8.46 13.92
N LEU A 84 15.79 8.71 14.89
CA LEU A 84 14.84 9.82 14.81
C LEU A 84 15.59 11.15 14.89
N GLN A 85 15.36 12.03 13.93
CA GLN A 85 15.95 13.38 13.89
C GLN A 85 15.27 14.32 14.89
N ALA A 86 13.97 14.12 15.10
CA ALA A 86 13.20 14.81 16.13
C ALA A 86 12.09 13.91 16.67
N ARG A 87 11.80 14.07 17.97
CA ARG A 87 10.64 13.51 18.66
C ARG A 87 9.61 14.62 18.87
N LEU A 88 8.37 14.24 19.15
CA LEU A 88 7.37 15.20 19.62
C LEU A 88 7.73 15.71 21.02
N ASP A 89 7.49 16.99 21.28
CA ASP A 89 7.72 17.60 22.60
C ASP A 89 6.77 17.03 23.66
N GLU A 90 5.53 16.75 23.26
CA GLU A 90 4.48 16.14 24.08
C GLU A 90 3.85 14.96 23.35
N GLY A 91 3.48 13.92 24.10
CA GLY A 91 2.80 12.75 23.53
C GLY A 91 3.66 11.86 22.62
N SER A 92 4.99 12.00 22.63
CA SER A 92 5.89 11.15 21.85
C SER A 92 5.71 9.67 22.19
N HIS A 93 5.51 8.85 21.15
CA HIS A 93 5.51 7.39 21.24
C HIS A 93 6.93 6.81 21.37
N ALA A 94 7.97 7.65 21.31
CA ALA A 94 9.34 7.30 21.68
C ALA A 94 9.66 7.58 23.17
N ALA A 95 8.70 8.05 23.97
CA ALA A 95 8.91 8.32 25.39
C ALA A 95 9.45 7.09 26.14
N GLY A 96 10.49 7.28 26.93
CA GLY A 96 11.18 6.20 27.66
C GLY A 96 12.36 5.55 26.92
N THR A 97 12.57 5.88 25.64
CA THR A 97 13.79 5.45 24.90
C THR A 97 14.96 6.40 25.16
N GLU A 98 16.17 5.86 25.17
CA GLU A 98 17.41 6.62 25.34
C GLU A 98 17.67 7.62 24.20
N PRO A 99 18.42 8.71 24.45
CA PRO A 99 18.90 9.59 23.38
C PRO A 99 19.74 8.81 22.37
N GLY A 100 19.45 8.99 21.08
CA GLY A 100 20.15 8.29 20.00
C GLY A 100 19.77 6.82 19.84
N ALA A 101 18.66 6.38 20.45
CA ALA A 101 18.06 5.07 20.23
C ALA A 101 18.00 4.71 18.74
N ILE A 102 18.26 3.44 18.43
CA ILE A 102 18.32 2.91 17.08
C ILE A 102 16.98 2.27 16.69
N TRP A 103 16.50 2.57 15.49
CA TRP A 103 15.19 2.19 15.00
C TRP A 103 15.25 1.30 13.77
N PHE A 104 14.32 0.34 13.72
CA PHE A 104 14.05 -0.50 12.58
C PHE A 104 12.94 0.07 11.70
N ARG A 105 13.25 0.27 10.42
CA ARG A 105 12.30 0.69 9.37
C ARG A 105 11.53 -0.50 8.86
N THR A 106 10.23 -0.55 9.14
CA THR A 106 9.37 -1.67 8.73
C THR A 106 9.06 -1.66 7.24
N GLY A 107 9.07 -0.49 6.60
CA GLY A 107 8.51 -0.28 5.27
C GLY A 107 6.98 -0.31 5.22
N ASP A 108 6.31 -0.47 6.37
CA ASP A 108 4.86 -0.41 6.50
C ASP A 108 4.44 1.02 6.88
N LEU A 109 3.32 1.47 6.32
CA LEU A 109 2.68 2.75 6.66
C LEU A 109 1.65 2.53 7.76
N GLY A 110 1.57 3.46 8.70
CA GLY A 110 0.60 3.40 9.78
C GLY A 110 0.30 4.75 10.40
N VAL A 111 -0.61 4.71 11.37
CA VAL A 111 -1.12 5.87 12.09
C VAL A 111 -1.61 5.43 13.48
N TYR A 112 -1.48 6.32 14.46
CA TYR A 112 -2.16 6.19 15.75
C TYR A 112 -3.47 6.95 15.75
N ILE A 113 -4.52 6.32 16.27
CA ILE A 113 -5.83 6.93 16.47
C ILE A 113 -6.37 6.44 17.80
N ASP A 114 -6.67 7.36 18.71
CA ASP A 114 -7.14 7.07 20.08
C ASP A 114 -6.25 6.05 20.82
N GLY A 115 -4.93 6.14 20.65
CA GLY A 115 -3.96 5.25 21.30
C GLY A 115 -3.89 3.83 20.73
N GLU A 116 -4.53 3.56 19.58
CA GLU A 116 -4.42 2.29 18.86
C GLU A 116 -3.66 2.46 17.54
N LEU A 117 -2.84 1.47 17.19
CA LEU A 117 -2.05 1.45 15.96
C LEU A 117 -2.85 0.84 14.81
N TYR A 118 -2.86 1.52 13.67
CA TYR A 118 -3.46 1.04 12.43
C TYR A 118 -2.39 0.95 11.34
N ILE A 119 -2.35 -0.17 10.61
CA ILE A 119 -1.47 -0.34 9.44
C ILE A 119 -2.30 -0.02 8.20
N THR A 120 -1.90 1.01 7.46
CA THR A 120 -2.65 1.51 6.29
C THR A 120 -2.10 0.94 4.98
N GLY A 121 -0.82 0.56 4.92
CA GLY A 121 -0.25 0.00 3.69
C GLY A 121 1.24 -0.24 3.77
N ARG A 122 1.88 -0.31 2.60
CA ARG A 122 3.33 -0.45 2.45
C ARG A 122 3.88 0.68 1.61
N VAL A 123 4.99 1.27 2.07
CA VAL A 123 5.66 2.38 1.37
C VAL A 123 5.95 2.02 -0.09
N LYS A 124 6.47 0.81 -0.33
CA LYS A 124 6.86 0.35 -1.68
C LYS A 124 5.71 -0.15 -2.55
N ASP A 125 4.51 -0.29 -1.97
CA ASP A 125 3.34 -0.74 -2.72
C ASP A 125 2.40 0.42 -3.05
N LEU A 126 2.56 1.59 -2.43
CA LEU A 126 1.71 2.75 -2.68
C LEU A 126 1.71 3.14 -4.16
N VAL A 127 0.53 3.26 -4.76
CA VAL A 127 0.39 3.72 -6.16
C VAL A 127 0.41 5.24 -6.13
N ILE A 128 1.42 5.84 -6.73
CA ILE A 128 1.57 7.30 -6.80
C ILE A 128 1.40 7.71 -8.25
N VAL A 129 0.30 8.39 -8.57
CA VAL A 129 -0.01 8.86 -9.93
C VAL A 129 -0.48 10.30 -9.81
N ASP A 130 0.04 11.18 -10.68
CA ASP A 130 -0.28 12.61 -10.70
C ASP A 130 -0.10 13.31 -9.33
N GLY A 131 0.90 12.88 -8.56
CA GLY A 131 1.21 13.42 -7.24
C GLY A 131 0.23 13.00 -6.12
N ARG A 132 -0.70 12.08 -6.41
CA ARG A 132 -1.67 11.55 -5.44
C ARG A 132 -1.33 10.12 -5.06
N ASN A 133 -1.46 9.83 -3.77
CA ASN A 133 -1.27 8.49 -3.25
C ASN A 133 -2.58 7.71 -3.28
N HIS A 134 -2.52 6.49 -3.79
CA HIS A 134 -3.62 5.55 -3.83
C HIS A 134 -3.19 4.23 -3.21
N TYR A 135 -4.00 3.71 -2.29
CA TYR A 135 -3.74 2.45 -1.65
C TYR A 135 -4.16 1.29 -2.56
N PRO A 136 -3.25 0.38 -2.95
CA PRO A 136 -3.57 -0.68 -3.90
C PRO A 136 -4.75 -1.55 -3.48
N HIS A 137 -4.86 -1.86 -2.19
CA HIS A 137 -5.90 -2.75 -1.66
C HIS A 137 -7.31 -2.16 -1.82
N ASP A 138 -7.44 -0.84 -1.84
CA ASP A 138 -8.71 -0.14 -2.03
C ASP A 138 -9.09 -0.05 -3.52
N ILE A 139 -8.10 0.11 -4.41
CA ILE A 139 -8.28 -0.08 -5.86
C ILE A 139 -8.71 -1.53 -6.16
N GLU A 140 -8.00 -2.50 -5.59
CA GLU A 140 -8.28 -3.92 -5.77
C GLU A 140 -9.68 -4.29 -5.30
N ALA A 141 -10.11 -3.83 -4.12
CA ALA A 141 -11.46 -4.03 -3.63
C ALA A 141 -12.52 -3.49 -4.61
N THR A 142 -12.26 -2.32 -5.21
CA THR A 142 -13.16 -1.74 -6.23
C THR A 142 -13.25 -2.62 -7.48
N VAL A 143 -12.12 -3.18 -7.93
CA VAL A 143 -12.08 -4.10 -9.08
C VAL A 143 -12.82 -5.40 -8.78
N GLU A 144 -12.66 -5.95 -7.57
CA GLU A 144 -13.35 -7.16 -7.12
C GLU A 144 -14.87 -6.99 -7.05
N ASP A 145 -15.34 -5.83 -6.59
CA ASP A 145 -16.77 -5.55 -6.46
C ASP A 145 -17.43 -5.18 -7.80
N ALA A 146 -16.64 -4.70 -8.77
CA ALA A 146 -17.16 -4.24 -10.06
C ALA A 146 -17.62 -5.37 -11.00
N SER A 147 -17.13 -6.61 -10.83
CA SER A 147 -17.53 -7.73 -11.69
C SER A 147 -17.39 -9.10 -11.02
N PRO A 148 -18.40 -9.98 -11.11
CA PRO A 148 -18.31 -11.36 -10.60
C PRO A 148 -17.34 -12.24 -11.40
N VAL A 149 -16.87 -11.77 -12.57
CA VAL A 149 -15.84 -12.45 -13.37
C VAL A 149 -14.46 -12.31 -12.72
N VAL A 150 -14.25 -11.31 -11.86
CA VAL A 150 -13.01 -11.15 -11.10
C VAL A 150 -13.04 -12.07 -9.89
N ARG A 151 -11.96 -12.81 -9.68
CA ARG A 151 -11.78 -13.65 -8.50
C ARG A 151 -11.40 -12.77 -7.31
N ARG A 152 -12.28 -12.70 -6.31
CA ARG A 152 -12.03 -11.95 -5.06
C ARG A 152 -10.76 -12.43 -4.35
N GLY A 153 -9.93 -11.49 -3.91
CA GLY A 153 -8.62 -11.71 -3.31
C GLY A 153 -7.48 -11.95 -4.31
N PHE A 154 -7.75 -11.88 -5.62
CA PHE A 154 -6.78 -12.15 -6.69
C PHE A 154 -6.75 -11.01 -7.71
N VAL A 155 -6.56 -9.79 -7.19
CA VAL A 155 -6.29 -8.59 -7.97
C VAL A 155 -4.98 -7.97 -7.44
N ALA A 156 -4.17 -7.47 -8.35
CA ALA A 156 -2.97 -6.70 -8.03
C ALA A 156 -3.04 -5.35 -8.76
N ALA A 157 -3.04 -4.26 -8.00
CA ALA A 157 -2.88 -2.90 -8.51
C ALA A 157 -1.46 -2.40 -8.22
N PHE A 158 -0.82 -1.79 -9.22
CA PHE A 158 0.52 -1.20 -9.09
C PHE A 158 0.74 -0.15 -10.18
N SER A 159 1.75 0.71 -10.01
CA SER A 159 2.13 1.69 -11.03
C SER A 159 3.34 1.24 -11.85
N VAL A 160 3.38 1.70 -13.10
CA VAL A 160 4.49 1.53 -14.03
C VAL A 160 4.80 2.88 -14.69
N PRO A 161 6.08 3.30 -14.79
CA PRO A 161 6.48 4.45 -15.58
C PRO A 161 5.97 4.36 -17.03
N ALA A 162 5.49 5.47 -17.59
CA ALA A 162 4.92 5.51 -18.93
C ALA A 162 5.88 4.99 -20.02
N ASP A 163 7.19 5.19 -19.86
CA ASP A 163 8.26 4.73 -20.76
C ASP A 163 8.67 3.25 -20.56
N GLU A 164 8.26 2.63 -19.44
CA GLU A 164 8.42 1.20 -19.18
C GLU A 164 7.19 0.37 -19.63
N LEU A 165 6.12 1.02 -20.12
CA LEU A 165 4.92 0.31 -20.53
C LEU A 165 5.17 -0.63 -21.72
N PRO A 166 4.57 -1.84 -21.70
CA PRO A 166 4.60 -2.74 -22.86
C PRO A 166 4.04 -2.08 -24.13
N ALA A 167 4.57 -2.49 -25.28
CA ALA A 167 4.10 -2.02 -26.57
C ALA A 167 2.60 -2.28 -26.76
N GLY A 168 1.87 -1.28 -27.26
CA GLY A 168 0.42 -1.35 -27.49
C GLY A 168 -0.44 -0.89 -26.31
N VAL A 169 0.15 -0.56 -25.16
CA VAL A 169 -0.54 0.17 -24.08
C VAL A 169 -0.44 1.66 -24.35
N ASP A 170 -1.57 2.37 -24.26
CA ASP A 170 -1.58 3.82 -24.39
C ASP A 170 -0.92 4.47 -23.17
N ALA A 171 0.23 5.10 -23.39
CA ALA A 171 0.97 5.82 -22.37
C ALA A 171 0.42 7.23 -22.10
N GLY A 172 -0.55 7.70 -22.89
CA GLY A 172 -1.03 9.09 -22.84
C GLY A 172 0.07 10.06 -23.25
N ASP A 173 0.34 11.06 -22.41
CA ASP A 173 1.39 12.08 -22.65
C ASP A 173 2.84 11.55 -22.56
N GLY A 174 3.02 10.26 -22.23
CA GLY A 174 4.32 9.62 -22.16
C GLY A 174 5.16 9.97 -20.93
N VAL A 175 4.63 10.68 -19.93
CA VAL A 175 5.36 11.08 -18.71
C VAL A 175 4.64 10.62 -17.45
N GLY A 176 5.41 10.13 -16.47
CA GLY A 176 4.91 9.80 -15.14
C GLY A 176 4.44 8.36 -14.97
N GLU A 177 3.88 8.07 -13.80
CA GLU A 177 3.41 6.73 -13.42
C GLU A 177 2.01 6.45 -14.00
N ARG A 178 1.74 5.19 -14.31
CA ARG A 178 0.47 4.72 -14.88
C ARG A 178 -0.06 3.53 -14.09
N LEU A 179 -1.35 3.57 -13.75
CA LEU A 179 -1.99 2.48 -13.02
C LEU A 179 -2.19 1.26 -13.92
N ILE A 180 -1.70 0.12 -13.46
CA ILE A 180 -1.89 -1.20 -14.06
C ILE A 180 -2.68 -2.08 -13.08
N ILE A 181 -3.62 -2.84 -13.62
CA ILE A 181 -4.41 -3.81 -12.86
C ILE A 181 -4.23 -5.19 -13.49
N VAL A 182 -3.88 -6.17 -12.68
CA VAL A 182 -3.91 -7.59 -13.06
C VAL A 182 -4.95 -8.27 -12.19
N ALA A 183 -5.90 -8.97 -12.81
CA ALA A 183 -6.99 -9.64 -12.11
C ALA A 183 -7.16 -11.08 -12.61
N GLU A 184 -7.20 -12.05 -11.70
CA GLU A 184 -7.54 -13.43 -12.05
C GLU A 184 -9.04 -13.57 -12.32
N ARG A 185 -9.37 -14.38 -13.33
CA ARG A 185 -10.75 -14.77 -13.59
C ARG A 185 -11.28 -15.75 -12.54
N ALA A 186 -12.51 -15.55 -12.09
CA ALA A 186 -13.21 -16.45 -11.19
C ALA A 186 -13.45 -17.82 -11.85
N ALA A 187 -13.44 -18.88 -11.03
CA ALA A 187 -13.77 -20.22 -11.51
C ALA A 187 -15.19 -20.25 -12.07
N GLY A 188 -15.38 -20.84 -13.25
CA GLY A 188 -16.68 -20.91 -13.91
C GLY A 188 -17.10 -19.66 -14.68
N ALA A 189 -16.29 -18.59 -14.70
CA ALA A 189 -16.57 -17.38 -15.50
C ALA A 189 -16.48 -17.60 -17.02
N GLY A 190 -16.14 -18.82 -17.47
CA GLY A 190 -16.11 -19.21 -18.87
C GLY A 190 -15.16 -18.37 -19.73
N ARG A 191 -15.38 -18.41 -21.04
CA ARG A 191 -14.69 -17.55 -22.03
C ARG A 191 -15.44 -16.23 -22.21
N ALA A 192 -15.86 -15.58 -21.12
CA ALA A 192 -16.46 -14.25 -21.24
C ALA A 192 -15.48 -13.30 -21.94
N GLU A 193 -15.96 -12.61 -22.98
CA GLU A 193 -15.16 -11.70 -23.78
C GLU A 193 -14.48 -10.65 -22.87
N PRO A 194 -13.14 -10.51 -22.92
CA PRO A 194 -12.41 -9.63 -22.01
C PRO A 194 -12.83 -8.16 -22.12
N GLY A 195 -13.12 -7.67 -23.33
CA GLY A 195 -13.32 -6.25 -23.61
C GLY A 195 -14.41 -5.59 -22.74
N PRO A 196 -15.66 -6.06 -22.76
CA PRO A 196 -16.72 -5.48 -21.95
C PRO A 196 -16.43 -5.49 -20.43
N ILE A 197 -15.74 -6.53 -19.94
CA ILE A 197 -15.36 -6.61 -18.52
C ILE A 197 -14.30 -5.55 -18.20
N ILE A 198 -13.27 -5.42 -19.04
CA ILE A 198 -12.22 -4.42 -18.88
C ILE A 198 -12.82 -3.01 -18.82
N GLU A 199 -13.78 -2.69 -19.68
CA GLU A 199 -14.46 -1.38 -19.67
C GLU A 199 -15.25 -1.13 -18.37
N VAL A 200 -15.97 -2.13 -17.86
CA VAL A 200 -16.65 -2.03 -16.56
C VAL A 200 -15.66 -1.78 -15.43
N LEU A 201 -14.57 -2.54 -15.38
CA LEU A 201 -13.54 -2.41 -14.35
C LEU A 201 -12.86 -1.03 -14.41
N ARG A 202 -12.49 -0.59 -15.62
CA ARG A 202 -11.89 0.73 -15.86
C ARG A 202 -12.82 1.85 -15.40
N ALA A 203 -14.09 1.80 -15.79
CA ALA A 203 -15.08 2.80 -15.40
C ALA A 203 -15.33 2.83 -13.88
N ALA A 204 -15.34 1.68 -13.22
CA ALA A 204 -15.50 1.60 -11.76
C ALA A 204 -14.32 2.24 -11.03
N VAL A 205 -13.08 1.91 -11.44
CA VAL A 205 -11.87 2.47 -10.82
C VAL A 205 -11.79 3.97 -11.05
N SER A 206 -11.98 4.44 -12.28
CA SER A 206 -11.91 5.87 -12.59
C SER A 206 -12.98 6.67 -11.86
N ARG A 207 -14.20 6.15 -11.73
CA ARG A 207 -15.29 6.83 -10.98
C ARG A 207 -15.00 6.89 -9.49
N ARG A 208 -14.44 5.82 -8.91
CA ARG A 208 -14.24 5.69 -7.47
C ARG A 208 -13.00 6.42 -6.97
N HIS A 209 -11.93 6.39 -7.76
CA HIS A 209 -10.59 6.84 -7.36
C HIS A 209 -10.12 8.09 -8.08
N ALA A 210 -10.89 8.59 -9.06
CA ALA A 210 -10.48 9.67 -9.97
C ALA A 210 -9.10 9.39 -10.61
N LEU A 211 -8.85 8.12 -10.93
CA LEU A 211 -7.57 7.62 -11.41
C LEU A 211 -7.76 6.88 -12.74
N PRO A 212 -7.14 7.34 -13.85
CA PRO A 212 -7.16 6.60 -15.10
C PRO A 212 -6.37 5.30 -14.95
N VAL A 213 -6.95 4.20 -15.43
CA VAL A 213 -6.24 2.94 -15.59
C VAL A 213 -5.60 2.94 -16.98
N ALA A 214 -4.32 2.57 -17.09
CA ALA A 214 -3.67 2.42 -18.40
C ALA A 214 -3.98 1.03 -18.98
N ASP A 215 -3.71 -0.04 -18.23
CA ASP A 215 -3.94 -1.41 -18.68
C ASP A 215 -4.64 -2.29 -17.62
N ILE A 216 -5.45 -3.22 -18.10
CA ILE A 216 -6.12 -4.25 -17.29
C ILE A 216 -5.88 -5.63 -17.93
N ARG A 217 -5.15 -6.49 -17.21
CA ARG A 217 -4.90 -7.88 -17.63
C ARG A 217 -5.80 -8.84 -16.89
N LEU A 218 -6.71 -9.47 -17.63
CA LEU A 218 -7.53 -10.58 -17.12
C LEU A 218 -6.83 -11.91 -17.38
N VAL A 219 -6.25 -12.48 -16.32
CA VAL A 219 -5.40 -13.67 -16.40
C VAL A 219 -6.11 -14.93 -15.87
N GLN A 220 -5.52 -16.10 -16.13
CA GLN A 220 -6.02 -17.37 -15.58
C GLN A 220 -5.78 -17.45 -14.06
N ALA A 221 -6.58 -18.28 -13.38
CA ALA A 221 -6.41 -18.53 -11.96
C ALA A 221 -5.02 -19.12 -11.65
N GLY A 222 -4.35 -18.59 -10.63
CA GLY A 222 -2.99 -18.97 -10.24
C GLY A 222 -1.86 -18.22 -10.96
N ALA A 223 -2.18 -17.29 -11.88
CA ALA A 223 -1.16 -16.50 -12.58
C ALA A 223 -0.55 -15.40 -11.70
N ILE A 224 -1.30 -14.82 -10.76
CA ILE A 224 -0.76 -13.73 -9.93
C ILE A 224 0.19 -14.31 -8.88
N PRO A 225 1.46 -13.86 -8.81
CA PRO A 225 2.42 -14.39 -7.85
C PRO A 225 2.01 -14.08 -6.42
N ARG A 226 2.26 -15.05 -5.53
CA ARG A 226 1.95 -14.96 -4.10
C ARG A 226 3.19 -15.20 -3.26
N THR A 227 3.22 -14.58 -2.08
CA THR A 227 4.21 -14.89 -1.05
C THR A 227 3.96 -16.28 -0.47
N THR A 228 4.92 -16.83 0.28
CA THR A 228 4.77 -18.12 0.99
C THR A 228 3.59 -18.14 1.98
N SER A 229 3.17 -16.97 2.46
CA SER A 229 1.98 -16.79 3.31
C SER A 229 0.67 -16.64 2.53
N GLY A 230 0.70 -16.73 1.19
CA GLY A 230 -0.46 -16.53 0.33
C GLY A 230 -0.84 -15.07 0.10
N LYS A 231 -0.11 -14.07 0.59
CA LYS A 231 -0.42 -12.67 0.22
C LYS A 231 -0.06 -12.39 -1.24
N ILE A 232 -0.85 -11.57 -1.94
CA ILE A 232 -0.53 -11.08 -3.29
C ILE A 232 0.85 -10.39 -3.25
N ALA A 233 1.74 -10.78 -4.16
CA ALA A 233 3.08 -10.23 -4.26
C ALA A 233 3.12 -9.18 -5.39
N ARG A 234 2.57 -7.99 -5.14
CA ARG A 234 2.40 -6.91 -6.15
C ARG A 234 3.68 -6.61 -6.92
N ARG A 235 4.82 -6.49 -6.25
CA ARG A 235 6.11 -6.22 -6.91
C ARG A 235 6.55 -7.34 -7.86
N ALA A 236 6.32 -8.60 -7.49
CA ALA A 236 6.58 -9.72 -8.38
C ALA A 236 5.58 -9.74 -9.56
N CYS A 237 4.32 -9.36 -9.32
CA CYS A 237 3.30 -9.23 -10.36
C CYS A 237 3.67 -8.12 -11.37
N ARG A 238 4.12 -6.95 -10.88
CA ARG A 238 4.65 -5.86 -11.72
C ARG A 238 5.80 -6.34 -12.58
N GLN A 239 6.75 -7.08 -12.01
CA GLN A 239 7.88 -7.61 -12.77
C GLN A 239 7.43 -8.56 -13.88
N GLN A 240 6.52 -9.49 -13.57
CA GLN A 240 5.98 -10.42 -14.57
C GLN A 240 5.18 -9.70 -15.67
N TYR A 241 4.47 -8.62 -15.32
CA TYR A 241 3.77 -7.77 -16.29
C TYR A 241 4.76 -7.11 -17.26
N LEU A 242 5.83 -6.48 -16.75
CA LEU A 242 6.86 -5.83 -17.56
C LEU A 242 7.60 -6.81 -18.47
N GLU A 243 7.77 -8.05 -18.02
CA GLU A 243 8.38 -9.12 -18.81
C GLU A 243 7.42 -9.78 -19.81
N ASN A 244 6.18 -9.27 -19.96
CA ASN A 244 5.12 -9.83 -20.80
C ASN A 244 4.82 -11.31 -20.51
N ARG A 245 4.83 -11.69 -19.22
CA ARG A 245 4.54 -13.06 -18.75
C ARG A 245 3.12 -13.23 -18.20
N LEU A 246 2.27 -12.22 -18.30
CA LEU A 246 0.90 -12.17 -17.79
C LEU A 246 -0.12 -11.91 -18.91
#